data_AF-A0A4Q5Y9L0-F1
#
_entry.id   AF-A0A4Q5Y9L0-F1
#
_cell.length_a   1.000
_cell.length_b   1.000
_cell.length_c   1.000
_cell.angle_alpha   90.00
_cell.angle_beta   90.00
_cell.angle_gamma   90.00
#
_symmetry.space_group_name_H-M   'P 1'
#
loop_
_entity.id
_entity.type
_entity.pdbx_description
1 polymer ?
#
loop_
_entity_poly.entity_id
_entity_poly.type
_entity_poly.pdbx_seq_one_letter_code
_entity_poly.pdbx_strand_id
1 'polypeptide(L)'
;MKLFLVALSLILTGAPTPLFVVDKALKKPLQSVGEYTTQDYLKGTFPIYTAERDALVVAADKVAKWIERTEACYSIDSIRTEHTLFRLLSDCEGGLNVTVTMFTEIAETATTYSFILVKNEGDKRKAQEKLMDFATYIGE
;
A
#
# COMPACT_ATOMS: atom_id res chain seq x y z
N MET A 1 -58.34 13.97 -9.31
CA MET A 1 -57.73 12.63 -9.14
C MET A 1 -56.34 12.66 -9.75
N LYS A 2 -55.28 12.49 -8.93
CA LYS A 2 -53.88 12.14 -9.27
C LYS A 2 -53.14 13.15 -10.19
N LEU A 3 -51.82 13.33 -10.19
CA LEU A 3 -50.69 12.58 -9.64
C LEU A 3 -49.68 13.57 -9.02
N PHE A 4 -49.20 13.28 -7.81
CA PHE A 4 -47.92 13.77 -7.32
C PHE A 4 -46.84 12.82 -7.85
N LEU A 5 -45.97 13.28 -8.74
CA LEU A 5 -44.78 12.55 -9.18
C LEU A 5 -43.61 13.06 -8.35
N VAL A 6 -43.27 12.32 -7.30
CA VAL A 6 -42.03 12.53 -6.53
C VAL A 6 -40.91 11.87 -7.32
N ALA A 7 -40.04 12.68 -7.91
CA ALA A 7 -38.80 12.23 -8.51
C ALA A 7 -37.84 11.81 -7.38
N LEU A 8 -37.72 10.50 -7.17
CA LEU A 8 -36.75 9.91 -6.27
C LEU A 8 -35.37 9.99 -6.94
N SER A 9 -34.63 11.06 -6.70
CA SER A 9 -33.21 11.15 -7.07
C SER A 9 -32.43 10.13 -6.25
N LEU A 10 -32.15 8.96 -6.85
CA LEU A 10 -31.13 8.03 -6.35
C LEU A 10 -29.79 8.79 -6.34
N ILE A 11 -29.38 9.24 -5.16
CA ILE A 11 -27.97 9.54 -4.92
C ILE A 11 -27.30 8.17 -4.92
N LEU A 12 -26.62 7.82 -6.02
CA LEU A 12 -25.67 6.71 -6.03
C LEU A 12 -24.51 7.11 -5.11
N THR A 13 -24.67 6.94 -3.81
CA THR A 13 -23.52 6.78 -2.94
C THR A 13 -22.96 5.40 -3.29
N GLY A 14 -21.92 5.37 -4.13
CA GLY A 14 -21.21 4.12 -4.44
C GLY A 14 -20.87 3.40 -3.14
N ALA A 15 -21.11 2.09 -3.09
CA ALA A 15 -20.73 1.31 -1.91
C ALA A 15 -19.22 1.49 -1.66
N PRO A 16 -18.80 1.69 -0.40
CA PRO A 16 -17.37 1.83 -0.09
C PRO A 16 -16.63 0.59 -0.59
N THR A 17 -15.49 0.82 -1.21
CA THR A 17 -14.70 -0.25 -1.80
C THR A 17 -14.08 -1.07 -0.66
N PRO A 18 -14.13 -2.41 -0.70
CA PRO A 18 -13.63 -3.24 0.39
C PRO A 18 -12.12 -3.07 0.58
N LEU A 19 -11.73 -2.85 1.85
CA LEU A 19 -10.34 -2.70 2.28
C LEU A 19 -9.93 -3.87 3.17
N PHE A 20 -8.63 -4.20 3.12
CA PHE A 20 -7.95 -4.90 4.19
C PHE A 20 -7.15 -3.93 5.04
N VAL A 21 -7.10 -4.24 6.33
CA VAL A 21 -6.19 -3.62 7.30
C VAL A 21 -5.00 -4.54 7.52
N VAL A 22 -3.83 -4.00 7.17
CA VAL A 22 -2.51 -4.60 7.37
C VAL A 22 -1.97 -4.10 8.70
N ASP A 23 -1.54 -4.99 9.58
CA ASP A 23 -0.73 -4.64 10.74
C ASP A 23 0.68 -4.25 10.25
N LYS A 24 1.18 -3.04 10.54
CA LYS A 24 2.49 -2.60 10.04
C LYS A 24 3.66 -3.42 10.60
N ALA A 25 3.43 -4.18 11.68
CA ALA A 25 4.38 -5.15 12.20
C ALA A 25 4.27 -6.53 11.54
N LEU A 26 3.28 -6.75 10.67
CA LEU A 26 2.98 -8.00 9.96
C LEU A 26 2.74 -9.20 10.89
N LYS A 27 2.20 -8.96 12.09
CA LYS A 27 2.00 -10.02 13.11
C LYS A 27 0.55 -10.47 13.27
N LYS A 28 -0.40 -9.64 12.85
CA LYS A 28 -1.84 -9.93 12.98
C LYS A 28 -2.42 -10.29 11.62
N PRO A 29 -3.38 -11.21 11.53
CA PRO A 29 -4.00 -11.56 10.25
C PRO A 29 -4.68 -10.34 9.61
N LEU A 30 -4.82 -10.37 8.29
CA LEU A 30 -5.58 -9.37 7.55
C LEU A 30 -7.03 -9.31 8.06
N GLN A 31 -7.53 -8.09 8.24
CA GLN A 31 -8.92 -7.85 8.64
C GLN A 31 -9.62 -7.04 7.56
N SER A 32 -10.79 -7.50 7.12
CA SER A 32 -11.61 -6.72 6.18
C SER A 32 -12.37 -5.64 6.93
N VAL A 33 -12.35 -4.42 6.39
CA VAL A 33 -13.07 -3.27 6.94
C VAL A 33 -13.82 -2.55 5.82
N GLY A 34 -14.95 -1.94 6.16
CA GLY A 34 -15.68 -1.08 5.22
C GLY A 34 -15.10 0.33 5.11
N GLU A 35 -14.39 0.79 6.14
CA GLU A 35 -13.81 2.13 6.20
C GLU A 35 -12.47 2.08 6.91
N TYR A 36 -11.59 3.02 6.57
CA TYR A 36 -10.29 3.18 7.20
C TYR A 36 -10.07 4.64 7.61
N THR A 37 -9.61 4.84 8.85
CA THR A 37 -9.49 6.18 9.42
C THR A 37 -8.06 6.51 9.84
N THR A 38 -7.81 7.81 10.07
CA THR A 38 -6.55 8.27 10.66
C THR A 38 -6.31 7.68 12.06
N GLN A 39 -7.37 7.36 12.81
CA GLN A 39 -7.22 6.71 14.11
C GLN A 39 -6.65 5.29 13.97
N ASP A 40 -7.04 4.56 12.93
CA ASP A 40 -6.52 3.22 12.66
C ASP A 40 -5.07 3.26 12.19
N TYR A 41 -4.71 4.29 11.42
CA TYR A 41 -3.33 4.57 11.04
C TYR A 41 -2.42 4.80 12.26
N LEU A 42 -2.89 5.59 13.23
CA LEU A 42 -2.17 5.86 14.48
C LEU A 42 -2.03 4.62 15.36
N LYS A 43 -2.92 3.62 15.23
CA LYS A 43 -2.80 2.31 15.89
C LYS A 43 -1.76 1.40 15.23
N GLY A 44 -1.04 1.88 14.21
CA GLY A 44 0.02 1.11 13.55
C GLY A 44 -0.50 0.16 12.48
N THR A 45 -1.64 0.47 11.87
CA THR A 45 -2.16 -0.30 10.74
C THR A 45 -1.99 0.45 9.42
N PHE A 46 -2.31 -0.19 8.31
CA PHE A 46 -2.24 0.37 6.97
C PHE A 46 -3.36 -0.19 6.07
N PRO A 47 -4.01 0.62 5.23
CA PRO A 47 -5.05 0.14 4.34
C PRO A 47 -4.49 -0.35 3.01
N ILE A 48 -5.06 -1.43 2.48
CA ILE A 48 -4.92 -1.85 1.08
C ILE A 48 -6.29 -2.22 0.52
N TYR A 49 -6.51 -1.98 -0.77
CA TYR A 49 -7.74 -2.42 -1.43
C TYR A 49 -7.72 -3.93 -1.61
N THR A 50 -8.82 -4.59 -1.23
CA THR A 50 -8.94 -6.06 -1.37
C THR A 50 -8.75 -6.51 -2.82
N ALA A 51 -9.26 -5.73 -3.79
CA ALA A 51 -9.12 -6.01 -5.21
C ALA A 51 -7.68 -5.88 -5.75
N GLU A 52 -6.82 -5.13 -5.06
CA GLU A 52 -5.44 -4.90 -5.49
C GLU A 52 -4.44 -5.89 -4.90
N ARG A 53 -4.88 -6.76 -3.99
CA ARG A 53 -4.03 -7.71 -3.25
C ARG A 53 -2.99 -8.41 -4.13
N ASP A 54 -3.42 -9.08 -5.20
CA ASP A 54 -2.51 -9.82 -6.08
C ASP A 54 -1.55 -8.89 -6.85
N ALA A 55 -2.05 -7.72 -7.27
CA ALA A 55 -1.23 -6.70 -7.92
C ALA A 55 -0.14 -6.15 -6.98
N LEU A 56 -0.44 -6.02 -5.69
CA LEU A 56 0.51 -5.60 -4.66
C LEU A 56 1.59 -6.66 -4.41
N VAL A 57 1.22 -7.96 -4.39
CA VAL A 57 2.19 -9.07 -4.32
C VAL A 57 3.16 -9.02 -5.50
N VAL A 58 2.63 -8.87 -6.72
CA VAL A 58 3.44 -8.75 -7.94
C VAL A 58 4.30 -7.48 -7.93
N ALA A 59 3.78 -6.36 -7.42
CA ALA A 59 4.54 -5.11 -7.28
C ALA A 59 5.69 -5.27 -6.29
N ALA A 60 5.47 -5.91 -5.14
CA ALA A 60 6.50 -6.18 -4.15
C ALA A 60 7.63 -7.05 -4.73
N ASP A 61 7.31 -8.12 -5.47
CA ASP A 61 8.29 -8.94 -6.20
C ASP A 61 9.12 -8.13 -7.22
N LYS A 62 8.46 -7.26 -7.99
CA LYS A 62 9.15 -6.38 -8.94
C LYS A 62 10.10 -5.40 -8.23
N VAL A 63 9.67 -4.77 -7.14
CA VAL A 63 10.54 -3.87 -6.36
C VAL A 63 11.72 -4.63 -5.76
N ALA A 64 11.50 -5.86 -5.25
CA ALA A 64 12.58 -6.70 -4.74
C ALA A 64 13.63 -7.01 -5.83
N LYS A 65 13.18 -7.32 -7.05
CA LYS A 65 14.08 -7.51 -8.21
C LYS A 65 14.79 -6.23 -8.64
N TRP A 66 14.18 -5.06 -8.45
CA TRP A 66 14.84 -3.78 -8.72
C TRP A 66 15.98 -3.52 -7.74
N ILE A 67 15.77 -3.76 -6.44
CA ILE A 67 16.80 -3.60 -5.40
C ILE A 67 18.08 -4.39 -5.73
N GLU A 68 17.94 -5.59 -6.26
CA GLU A 68 19.07 -6.41 -6.72
C GLU A 68 19.92 -5.65 -7.75
N ARG A 69 19.24 -5.09 -8.74
CA ARG A 69 19.82 -4.40 -9.91
C ARG A 69 20.22 -2.95 -9.63
N THR A 70 19.78 -2.36 -8.52
CA THR A 70 20.09 -0.97 -8.18
C THR A 70 21.56 -0.83 -7.84
N GLU A 71 22.34 -0.32 -8.79
CA GLU A 71 23.75 0.08 -8.59
C GLU A 71 23.91 1.59 -8.50
N ALA A 72 22.89 2.34 -8.92
CA ALA A 72 22.90 3.80 -8.91
C ALA A 72 22.64 4.34 -7.50
N CYS A 73 23.49 5.27 -7.07
CA CYS A 73 23.26 6.09 -5.88
C CYS A 73 22.20 7.17 -6.17
N TYR A 74 21.40 7.52 -5.16
CA TYR A 74 20.42 8.60 -5.25
C TYR A 74 19.34 8.36 -6.32
N SER A 75 18.93 7.10 -6.52
CA SER A 75 17.87 6.75 -7.47
C SER A 75 16.50 6.77 -6.78
N ILE A 76 15.48 7.21 -7.51
CA ILE A 76 14.08 7.13 -7.10
C ILE A 76 13.33 6.42 -8.21
N ASP A 77 12.73 5.27 -7.86
CA ASP A 77 11.91 4.48 -8.75
C ASP A 77 10.54 4.24 -8.13
N SER A 78 9.53 3.95 -8.96
CA SER A 78 8.21 3.66 -8.43
C SER A 78 7.40 2.68 -9.28
N ILE A 79 6.57 1.89 -8.61
CA ILE A 79 5.57 1.01 -9.21
C ILE A 79 4.21 1.41 -8.66
N ARG A 80 3.27 1.67 -9.56
CA ARG A 80 1.91 2.10 -9.23
C ARG A 80 0.92 0.98 -9.58
N THR A 81 0.01 0.69 -8.66
CA THR A 81 -1.26 0.00 -8.90
C THR A 81 -2.38 1.04 -9.01
N GLU A 82 -3.65 0.65 -8.99
CA GLU A 82 -4.76 1.59 -9.11
C GLU A 82 -4.74 2.65 -7.99
N HIS A 83 -4.64 2.23 -6.73
CA HIS A 83 -4.70 3.13 -5.57
C HIS A 83 -3.41 3.18 -4.75
N THR A 84 -2.42 2.34 -5.08
CA THR A 84 -1.20 2.20 -4.29
C THR A 84 0.06 2.50 -5.10
N LEU A 85 1.01 3.18 -4.48
CA LEU A 85 2.34 3.47 -5.04
C LEU A 85 3.42 2.86 -4.15
N PHE A 86 4.26 1.99 -4.70
CA PHE A 86 5.55 1.65 -4.13
C PHE A 86 6.56 2.67 -4.62
N ARG A 87 7.26 3.33 -3.69
CA ARG A 87 8.41 4.17 -3.98
C ARG A 87 9.67 3.50 -3.42
N LEU A 88 10.61 3.23 -4.30
CA LEU A 88 11.98 2.83 -3.98
C LEU A 88 12.87 4.08 -3.98
N LEU A 89 13.61 4.28 -2.91
CA LEU A 89 14.68 5.26 -2.79
C LEU A 89 15.97 4.50 -2.49
N SER A 90 17.02 4.79 -3.27
CA SER A 90 18.38 4.42 -2.94
C SER A 90 19.20 5.66 -2.62
N ASP A 91 20.01 5.62 -1.58
CA ASP A 91 20.99 6.66 -1.27
C ASP A 91 22.35 6.02 -0.99
N CYS A 92 23.41 6.82 -1.01
CA CYS A 92 24.77 6.34 -0.73
C CYS A 92 25.45 7.14 0.38
N GLU A 93 24.69 7.82 1.24
CA GLU A 93 25.26 8.58 2.34
C GLU A 93 25.80 7.63 3.42
N GLY A 94 27.10 7.36 3.38
CA GLY A 94 27.77 6.40 4.27
C GLY A 94 27.71 4.94 3.81
N GLY A 95 27.24 4.69 2.58
CA GLY A 95 27.05 3.35 1.99
C GLY A 95 25.70 3.26 1.29
N LEU A 96 25.52 2.29 0.37
CA LEU A 96 24.24 2.09 -0.30
C LEU A 96 23.17 1.76 0.75
N ASN A 97 22.11 2.56 0.82
CA ASN A 97 20.92 2.28 1.62
C ASN A 97 19.69 2.23 0.73
N VAL A 98 18.75 1.37 1.08
CA VAL A 98 17.47 1.22 0.40
C VAL A 98 16.33 1.54 1.34
N THR A 99 15.39 2.35 0.87
CA THR A 99 14.10 2.61 1.53
C THR A 99 12.97 2.32 0.55
N VAL A 100 11.98 1.56 1.00
CA VAL A 100 10.76 1.28 0.24
C VAL A 100 9.55 1.71 1.06
N THR A 101 8.77 2.61 0.48
CA THR A 101 7.55 3.12 1.09
C THR A 101 6.37 2.86 0.17
N MET A 102 5.31 2.26 0.72
CA MET A 102 4.00 2.19 0.11
C MET A 102 3.18 3.43 0.46
N PHE A 103 2.43 3.93 -0.51
CA PHE A 103 1.43 4.98 -0.31
C PHE A 103 0.10 4.48 -0.87
N THR A 104 -0.95 4.44 -0.04
CA THR A 104 -2.31 4.08 -0.48
C THR A 104 -3.21 5.29 -0.33
N GLU A 105 -3.91 5.65 -1.40
CA GLU A 105 -4.94 6.69 -1.38
C GLU A 105 -6.32 6.07 -1.21
N ILE A 106 -7.07 6.50 -0.19
CA ILE A 106 -8.47 6.08 0.01
C ILE A 106 -9.36 6.95 -0.89
N ALA A 107 -9.82 6.40 -2.01
CA ALA A 107 -10.61 7.07 -3.04
C ALA A 107 -11.82 7.84 -2.49
N GLU A 108 -12.51 7.29 -1.49
CA GLU A 108 -13.69 7.88 -0.88
C GLU A 108 -13.40 9.17 -0.11
N THR A 109 -12.16 9.33 0.37
CA THR A 109 -11.76 10.49 1.22
C THR A 109 -10.61 11.31 0.62
N ALA A 110 -10.01 10.84 -0.48
CA ALA A 110 -8.74 11.32 -1.04
C ALA A 110 -7.58 11.39 -0.01
N THR A 111 -7.66 10.60 1.07
CA THR A 111 -6.62 10.58 2.12
C THR A 111 -5.53 9.59 1.74
N THR A 112 -4.27 10.04 1.74
CA THR A 112 -3.11 9.17 1.50
C THR A 112 -2.45 8.74 2.81
N TYR A 113 -2.23 7.44 2.97
CA TYR A 113 -1.48 6.85 4.07
C TYR A 113 -0.16 6.28 3.59
N SER A 114 0.85 6.22 4.47
CA SER A 114 2.15 5.64 4.13
C SER A 114 2.58 4.47 5.02
N PHE A 115 3.32 3.55 4.44
CA PHE A 115 3.90 2.40 5.13
C PHE A 115 5.32 2.15 4.63
N ILE A 116 6.29 2.36 5.51
CA ILE A 116 7.70 2.08 5.23
C ILE A 116 7.93 0.57 5.46
N LEU A 117 8.05 -0.17 4.36
CA LEU A 117 8.34 -1.61 4.37
C LEU A 117 9.83 -1.88 4.64
N VAL A 118 10.68 -1.07 4.03
CA VAL A 118 12.14 -1.13 4.18
C VAL A 118 12.62 0.26 4.54
N LYS A 119 13.41 0.38 5.61
CA LYS A 119 13.92 1.67 6.10
C LYS A 119 15.44 1.63 6.17
N ASN A 120 16.10 2.46 5.36
CA ASN A 120 17.56 2.67 5.35
C ASN A 120 18.34 1.35 5.51
N GLU A 121 18.00 0.36 4.70
CA GLU A 121 18.60 -0.96 4.76
C GLU A 121 19.83 -1.01 3.84
N GLY A 122 21.00 -1.22 4.42
CA GLY A 122 22.25 -1.31 3.66
C GLY A 122 22.50 -2.69 3.04
N ASP A 123 21.79 -3.71 3.51
CA ASP A 123 21.87 -5.06 2.96
C ASP A 123 20.72 -5.31 1.97
N LYS A 124 21.04 -5.33 0.67
CA LYS A 124 20.08 -5.61 -0.40
C LYS A 124 19.28 -6.89 -0.15
N ARG A 125 19.92 -7.95 0.35
CA ARG A 125 19.27 -9.24 0.60
C ARG A 125 18.19 -9.09 1.67
N LYS A 126 18.49 -8.40 2.76
CA LYS A 126 17.51 -8.12 3.84
C LYS A 126 16.40 -7.20 3.39
N ALA A 127 16.69 -6.23 2.53
CA ALA A 127 15.68 -5.36 1.95
C ALA A 127 14.68 -6.15 1.08
N GLN A 128 15.18 -7.09 0.28
CA GLN A 128 14.35 -8.01 -0.50
C GLN A 128 13.51 -8.92 0.40
N GLU A 129 14.13 -9.53 1.41
CA GLU A 129 13.44 -10.42 2.36
C GLU A 129 12.25 -9.70 3.02
N LYS A 130 12.42 -8.46 3.49
CA LYS A 130 11.32 -7.66 4.05
C LYS A 130 10.15 -7.44 3.07
N LEU A 131 10.43 -7.26 1.78
CA LEU A 131 9.38 -7.14 0.76
C LEU A 131 8.70 -8.48 0.50
N MET A 132 9.43 -9.59 0.56
CA MET A 132 8.88 -10.93 0.35
C MET A 132 8.08 -11.41 1.56
N ASP A 133 8.49 -11.04 2.77
CA ASP A 133 7.71 -11.24 3.99
C ASP A 133 6.38 -10.51 3.90
N PHE A 134 6.39 -9.25 3.45
CA PHE A 134 5.16 -8.50 3.18
C PHE A 134 4.30 -9.17 2.11
N ALA A 135 4.87 -9.54 0.97
CA ALA A 135 4.15 -10.19 -0.13
C ALA A 135 3.52 -11.51 0.28
N THR A 136 4.22 -12.32 1.08
CA THR A 136 3.72 -13.58 1.64
C THR A 136 2.59 -13.29 2.63
N TYR A 137 2.81 -12.37 3.57
CA TYR A 137 1.82 -11.97 4.57
C TYR A 137 0.50 -11.49 3.93
N ILE A 138 0.56 -10.66 2.88
CA ILE A 138 -0.65 -10.23 2.19
C ILE A 138 -1.16 -11.27 1.20
N GLY A 139 -0.41 -12.31 0.86
CA GLY A 139 -0.73 -13.34 -0.14
C GLY A 139 -1.42 -14.60 0.43
N GLU A 140 -1.35 -14.81 1.75
CA GLU A 140 -2.03 -15.89 2.51
C GLU A 140 -3.54 -15.66 2.70
#